data_AF-A0A3G1KPJ7-F1
#
_entry.id   AF-A0A3G1KPJ7-F1
#
_cell.length_a   1.000
_cell.length_b   1.000
_cell.length_c   1.000
_cell.angle_alpha   90.00
_cell.angle_beta   90.00
_cell.angle_gamma   90.00
#
_symmetry.space_group_name_H-M   'P 1'
#
loop_
_entity.id
_entity.type
_entity.pdbx_description
1 polymer ?
#
loop_
_entity_poly.entity_id
_entity_poly.type
_entity_poly.pdbx_seq_one_letter_code
_entity_poly.pdbx_strand_id
1 'polypeptide(L)'
;MKRSRFMTAVLGGILVGSLFCVGAAFAEGDNGTDANSSVKQGWMGKGFGMRGPGQMAPDLMGKGQENLQAVLDELVDEGTLTEEQVAEISDFCDQKVEAKQAQVEEMKNLTKEELKERLEKMKNTTPEEKKAAMSEKHKAGLLSELVDEEIITQEEADAIQEKLEEKMADQQEEMAEKRQEMTEERFDQLVDEEIISEDQADALIDLWAQKEEERMTQAEERKDMTAEERKEAVAEKKTLKDGFLKKDGGFLAEAVDEEIITQEEADAIQEYEAAAREAEREEAMDAQFEQLVEDGIISEDQADEMKAFLADKAEEQKARMEELKNMTEEERQAFFEENKTKGVNVLDQMVDEGIISQDQADQITLKMPGPAHFGQRNGASQPEEQE
;
A
#
# COMPACT_ATOMS: atom_id res chain seq x y z
N MET A 1 -10.91 11.89 37.18
CA MET A 1 -11.93 10.95 37.72
C MET A 1 -11.71 9.61 37.01
N LYS A 2 -11.82 8.47 37.69
CA LYS A 2 -11.60 7.15 37.06
C LYS A 2 -12.80 6.81 36.18
N ARG A 3 -12.58 6.69 34.86
CA ARG A 3 -13.55 6.28 33.83
C ARG A 3 -14.17 4.92 34.22
N SER A 4 -15.49 4.84 34.31
CA SER A 4 -16.26 3.60 34.39
C SER A 4 -16.91 3.40 33.02
N ARG A 5 -16.15 2.83 32.07
CA ARG A 5 -16.66 2.54 30.73
C ARG A 5 -17.63 1.36 30.81
N PHE A 6 -18.90 1.59 30.48
CA PHE A 6 -19.89 0.54 30.25
C PHE A 6 -19.63 0.00 28.84
N MET A 7 -18.82 -1.04 28.71
CA MET A 7 -18.67 -1.77 27.45
C MET A 7 -20.02 -2.44 27.12
N THR A 8 -20.69 -1.94 26.09
CA THR A 8 -21.82 -2.64 25.48
C THR A 8 -21.25 -3.63 24.49
N ALA A 9 -21.08 -4.89 24.92
CA ALA A 9 -20.60 -5.98 24.09
C ALA A 9 -21.64 -6.29 22.99
N VAL A 10 -21.34 -5.93 21.74
CA VAL A 10 -22.04 -6.43 20.56
C VAL A 10 -21.35 -7.73 20.13
N LEU A 11 -21.91 -8.85 20.58
CA LEU A 11 -21.57 -10.21 20.11
C LEU A 11 -22.20 -10.41 18.72
N GLY A 12 -21.42 -10.21 17.65
CA GLY A 12 -21.77 -10.55 16.27
C GLY A 12 -21.00 -11.80 15.82
N GLY A 13 -21.73 -12.87 15.49
CA GLY A 13 -21.19 -14.21 15.26
C GLY A 13 -20.39 -14.41 13.97
N ILE A 14 -19.41 -15.30 14.09
CA ILE A 14 -18.49 -15.85 13.09
C ILE A 14 -19.26 -16.51 11.92
N LEU A 15 -18.86 -16.20 10.68
CA LEU A 15 -19.03 -17.11 9.54
C LEU A 15 -17.80 -17.04 8.62
N VAL A 16 -17.02 -18.12 8.67
CA VAL A 16 -15.77 -18.37 7.93
C VAL A 16 -16.06 -18.51 6.44
N GLY A 17 -15.22 -17.86 5.61
CA GLY A 17 -15.33 -17.91 4.16
C GLY A 17 -14.10 -17.34 3.45
N SER A 18 -13.09 -18.21 3.27
CA SER A 18 -12.17 -18.36 2.13
C SER A 18 -11.69 -17.10 1.40
N LEU A 19 -10.48 -16.70 1.75
CA LEU A 19 -9.71 -15.60 1.15
C LEU A 19 -8.81 -16.14 0.02
N PHE A 20 -9.29 -16.14 -1.23
CA PHE A 20 -8.40 -16.21 -2.40
C PHE A 20 -8.22 -14.81 -3.00
N CYS A 21 -7.00 -14.27 -2.87
CA CYS A 21 -6.55 -13.08 -3.60
C CYS A 21 -6.43 -13.38 -5.10
N VAL A 22 -7.55 -13.30 -5.82
CA VAL A 22 -7.57 -13.29 -7.29
C VAL A 22 -7.11 -11.91 -7.77
N GLY A 23 -5.85 -11.81 -8.18
CA GLY A 23 -5.32 -10.64 -8.89
C GLY A 23 -6.02 -10.50 -10.25
N ALA A 24 -6.91 -9.52 -10.37
CA ALA A 24 -7.56 -9.21 -11.64
C ALA A 24 -6.62 -8.37 -12.53
N ALA A 25 -6.16 -8.96 -13.62
CA ALA A 25 -5.54 -8.24 -14.73
C ALA A 25 -6.57 -7.32 -15.41
N PHE A 26 -6.19 -6.06 -15.61
CA PHE A 26 -6.97 -5.09 -16.38
C PHE A 26 -7.05 -5.51 -17.86
N ALA A 27 -8.26 -5.46 -18.42
CA ALA A 27 -8.50 -5.61 -19.86
C ALA A 27 -8.62 -4.21 -20.49
N GLU A 28 -7.81 -3.95 -21.51
CA GLU A 28 -7.89 -2.79 -22.40
C GLU A 28 -9.16 -2.86 -23.27
N GLY A 29 -9.94 -1.77 -23.24
CA GLY A 29 -10.96 -1.44 -24.24
C GLY A 29 -10.50 -0.23 -25.04
N ASP A 30 -10.56 -0.34 -26.36
CA ASP A 30 -10.09 0.61 -27.38
C ASP A 30 -10.94 1.91 -27.42
N ASN A 31 -10.34 2.92 -28.06
CA ASN A 31 -10.47 4.36 -27.90
C ASN A 31 -11.85 5.01 -28.13
N GLY A 32 -12.18 5.93 -27.21
CA GLY A 32 -12.97 7.13 -27.45
C GLY A 32 -12.28 8.30 -26.75
N THR A 33 -11.89 9.31 -27.51
CA THR A 33 -11.18 10.51 -27.06
C THR A 33 -11.95 11.27 -25.99
N ASP A 34 -11.46 11.28 -24.76
CA ASP A 34 -11.69 12.35 -23.78
C ASP A 34 -10.54 12.36 -22.76
N ALA A 35 -9.78 13.45 -22.77
CA ALA A 35 -8.64 13.67 -21.89
C ALA A 35 -9.13 14.23 -20.55
N ASN A 36 -8.97 13.45 -19.48
CA ASN A 36 -9.33 13.87 -18.12
C ASN A 36 -8.10 13.70 -17.19
N SER A 37 -7.61 14.80 -16.63
CA SER A 37 -6.42 14.88 -15.78
C SER A 37 -6.81 15.18 -14.33
N SER A 38 -6.41 14.31 -13.42
CA SER A 38 -6.76 14.36 -12.00
C SER A 38 -5.82 15.25 -11.17
N VAL A 39 -6.43 16.03 -10.27
CA VAL A 39 -5.79 16.75 -9.16
C VAL A 39 -5.70 15.80 -7.96
N LYS A 40 -4.51 15.61 -7.40
CA LYS A 40 -4.28 14.85 -6.16
C LYS A 40 -4.40 15.78 -4.94
N GLN A 41 -5.47 15.64 -4.16
CA GLN A 41 -5.54 16.10 -2.77
C GLN A 41 -6.44 15.15 -1.95
N GLY A 42 -6.09 14.97 -0.67
CA GLY A 42 -7.00 14.49 0.38
C GLY A 42 -7.13 12.98 0.53
N TRP A 43 -6.04 12.28 0.87
CA TRP A 43 -6.00 10.84 1.10
C TRP A 43 -6.44 10.47 2.54
N MET A 44 -7.75 10.39 2.79
CA MET A 44 -8.35 9.79 4.00
C MET A 44 -9.43 8.73 3.70
N GLY A 45 -9.49 8.22 2.46
CA GLY A 45 -10.44 7.18 2.02
C GLY A 45 -9.83 5.99 1.26
N LYS A 46 -8.50 5.93 1.16
CA LYS A 46 -7.74 4.70 0.84
C LYS A 46 -7.23 4.29 2.23
N GLY A 47 -7.98 3.52 3.00
CA GLY A 47 -7.88 2.06 2.88
C GLY A 47 -6.40 1.70 2.87
N PHE A 48 -5.87 1.23 4.00
CA PHE A 48 -4.61 0.49 4.12
C PHE A 48 -4.23 -0.08 2.75
N GLY A 49 -3.41 0.70 2.03
CA GLY A 49 -3.31 0.54 0.60
C GLY A 49 -2.73 -0.83 0.36
N MET A 50 -3.46 -1.67 -0.38
CA MET A 50 -2.87 -2.80 -1.06
C MET A 50 -1.68 -2.25 -1.84
N ARG A 51 -0.49 -2.39 -1.23
CA ARG A 51 0.79 -2.28 -1.90
C ARG A 51 0.67 -3.23 -3.10
N GLY A 52 0.89 -2.68 -4.29
CA GLY A 52 0.88 -3.49 -5.51
C GLY A 52 1.80 -4.71 -5.34
N PRO A 53 1.59 -5.78 -6.12
CA PRO A 53 2.17 -7.12 -5.91
C PRO A 53 3.70 -7.25 -6.02
N GLY A 54 4.49 -6.22 -5.71
CA GLY A 54 5.96 -6.26 -5.74
C GLY A 54 6.67 -5.48 -4.63
N GLN A 55 5.98 -4.87 -3.67
CA GLN A 55 6.61 -4.14 -2.57
C GLN A 55 5.85 -4.31 -1.25
N MET A 56 5.74 -5.54 -0.76
CA MET A 56 5.58 -5.72 0.68
C MET A 56 6.96 -5.55 1.31
N ALA A 57 7.05 -4.80 2.42
CA ALA A 57 8.27 -4.77 3.21
C ALA A 57 8.67 -6.22 3.59
N PRO A 58 9.97 -6.57 3.65
CA PRO A 58 10.40 -7.92 4.01
C PRO A 58 9.73 -8.46 5.28
N ASP A 59 9.48 -7.58 6.27
CA ASP A 59 8.79 -7.92 7.53
C ASP A 59 7.32 -8.32 7.36
N LEU A 60 6.62 -7.85 6.33
CA LEU A 60 5.23 -8.25 6.09
C LEU A 60 5.13 -9.58 5.33
N MET A 61 6.16 -9.96 4.57
CA MET A 61 6.29 -11.31 4.01
C MET A 61 6.72 -12.33 5.07
N GLY A 62 7.51 -11.93 6.06
CA GLY A 62 7.96 -12.80 7.16
C GLY A 62 6.79 -13.35 7.98
N LYS A 63 5.79 -12.50 8.29
CA LYS A 63 4.61 -12.94 9.06
C LYS A 63 3.81 -14.05 8.38
N GLY A 64 3.79 -14.10 7.04
CA GLY A 64 3.13 -15.19 6.31
C GLY A 64 3.82 -16.53 6.53
N GLN A 65 5.15 -16.54 6.59
CA GLN A 65 5.93 -17.74 6.85
C GLN A 65 5.88 -18.16 8.32
N GLU A 66 5.93 -17.20 9.25
CA GLU A 66 5.77 -17.45 10.69
C GLU A 66 4.38 -18.04 10.99
N ASN A 67 3.33 -17.49 10.38
CA ASN A 67 1.97 -18.02 10.53
C ASN A 67 1.85 -19.43 9.96
N LEU A 68 2.43 -19.71 8.78
CA LEU A 68 2.43 -21.06 8.21
C LEU A 68 3.16 -22.05 9.11
N GLN A 69 4.36 -21.73 9.60
CA GLN A 69 5.11 -22.61 10.50
C GLN A 69 4.31 -22.90 11.77
N ALA A 70 3.72 -21.87 12.37
CA ALA A 70 2.90 -22.04 13.56
C ALA A 70 1.65 -22.91 13.30
N VAL A 71 1.08 -22.87 12.09
CA VAL A 71 -0.03 -23.77 11.69
C VAL A 71 0.48 -25.21 11.55
N LEU A 72 1.63 -25.41 10.91
CA LEU A 72 2.21 -26.74 10.73
C LEU A 72 2.56 -27.41 12.06
N ASP A 73 3.16 -26.66 13.00
CA ASP A 73 3.49 -27.17 14.34
C ASP A 73 2.23 -27.60 15.10
N GLU A 74 1.16 -26.81 15.02
CA GLU A 74 -0.12 -27.11 15.65
C GLU A 74 -0.78 -28.36 15.06
N LEU A 75 -0.71 -28.54 13.73
CA LEU A 75 -1.22 -29.74 13.05
C LEU A 75 -0.39 -30.99 13.35
N VAL A 76 0.89 -30.84 13.66
CA VAL A 76 1.72 -31.94 14.18
C VAL A 76 1.29 -32.34 15.58
N ASP A 77 1.03 -31.37 16.47
CA ASP A 77 0.54 -31.61 17.82
C ASP A 77 -0.84 -32.30 17.83
N GLU A 78 -1.71 -31.94 16.88
CA GLU A 78 -3.01 -32.60 16.65
C GLU A 78 -2.88 -34.01 16.04
N GLY A 79 -1.70 -34.36 15.53
CA GLY A 79 -1.42 -35.62 14.85
C GLY A 79 -1.97 -35.70 13.42
N THR A 80 -2.36 -34.57 12.84
CA THR A 80 -2.81 -34.44 11.45
C THR A 80 -1.62 -34.49 10.49
N LEU A 81 -0.49 -33.90 10.87
CA LEU A 81 0.77 -33.96 10.14
C LEU A 81 1.85 -34.68 10.95
N THR A 82 2.87 -35.20 10.27
CA THR A 82 4.09 -35.72 10.89
C THR A 82 5.23 -34.69 10.81
N GLU A 83 6.21 -34.78 11.72
CA GLU A 83 7.42 -33.95 11.67
C GLU A 83 8.18 -34.08 10.33
N GLU A 84 8.15 -35.26 9.73
CA GLU A 84 8.77 -35.53 8.42
C GLU A 84 8.07 -34.78 7.30
N GLN A 85 6.72 -34.80 7.27
CA GLN A 85 5.93 -34.03 6.30
C GLN A 85 6.15 -32.52 6.46
N VAL A 86 6.24 -32.01 7.70
CA VAL A 86 6.52 -30.58 7.92
C VAL A 86 7.90 -30.19 7.38
N ALA A 87 8.91 -31.04 7.55
CA ALA A 87 10.23 -30.81 6.97
C ALA A 87 10.17 -30.78 5.43
N GLU A 88 9.46 -31.72 4.81
CA GLU A 88 9.28 -31.75 3.35
C GLU A 88 8.51 -30.54 2.82
N ILE A 89 7.46 -30.09 3.53
CA ILE A 89 6.72 -28.87 3.21
C ILE A 89 7.66 -27.65 3.26
N SER A 90 8.51 -27.56 4.28
CA SER A 90 9.45 -26.44 4.42
C SER A 90 10.49 -26.45 3.30
N ASP A 91 11.10 -27.59 3.01
CA ASP A 91 12.06 -27.75 1.91
C ASP A 91 11.42 -27.38 0.57
N PHE A 92 10.17 -27.79 0.36
CA PHE A 92 9.40 -27.44 -0.83
C PHE A 92 9.16 -25.92 -0.94
N CYS A 93 8.80 -25.26 0.16
CA CYS A 93 8.63 -23.80 0.21
C CYS A 93 9.94 -23.08 -0.14
N ASP A 94 11.06 -23.52 0.43
CA ASP A 94 12.38 -22.94 0.17
C ASP A 94 12.78 -23.10 -1.30
N GLN A 95 12.56 -24.28 -1.89
CA GLN A 95 12.79 -24.52 -3.32
C GLN A 95 11.94 -23.58 -4.20
N LYS A 96 10.68 -23.33 -3.84
CA LYS A 96 9.81 -22.40 -4.58
C LYS A 96 10.27 -20.95 -4.44
N VAL A 97 10.79 -20.56 -3.27
CA VAL A 97 11.39 -19.23 -3.06
C VAL A 97 12.65 -19.08 -3.92
N GLU A 98 13.57 -20.05 -3.88
CA GLU A 98 14.79 -20.05 -4.71
C GLU A 98 14.46 -20.02 -6.21
N ALA A 99 13.48 -20.81 -6.66
CA ALA A 99 13.05 -20.82 -8.05
C ALA A 99 12.47 -19.46 -8.48
N LYS A 100 11.70 -18.79 -7.62
CA LYS A 100 11.21 -17.42 -7.88
C LYS A 100 12.35 -16.41 -7.88
N GLN A 101 13.30 -16.50 -6.96
CA GLN A 101 14.47 -15.64 -6.93
C GLN A 101 15.31 -15.79 -8.20
N ALA A 102 15.54 -17.02 -8.66
CA ALA A 102 16.23 -17.29 -9.92
C ALA A 102 15.47 -16.70 -11.12
N GLN A 103 14.14 -16.82 -11.17
CA GLN A 103 13.33 -16.18 -12.22
C GLN A 103 13.43 -14.65 -12.17
N VAL A 104 13.48 -14.05 -10.97
CA VAL A 104 13.66 -12.61 -10.80
C VAL A 104 15.04 -12.18 -11.28
N GLU A 105 16.11 -12.90 -10.92
CA GLU A 105 17.47 -12.63 -11.40
C GLU A 105 17.60 -12.81 -12.92
N GLU A 106 16.96 -13.83 -13.49
CA GLU A 106 16.87 -13.98 -14.95
C GLU A 106 16.19 -12.75 -15.57
N MET A 107 15.06 -12.30 -15.01
CA MET A 107 14.35 -11.12 -15.49
C MET A 107 15.15 -9.82 -15.36
N LYS A 108 15.97 -9.68 -14.31
CA LYS A 108 16.86 -8.51 -14.13
C LYS A 108 17.96 -8.47 -15.20
N ASN A 109 18.43 -9.64 -15.63
CA ASN A 109 19.50 -9.76 -16.62
C ASN A 109 19.00 -9.70 -18.08
N LEU A 110 17.67 -9.70 -18.31
CA LEU A 110 17.11 -9.53 -19.65
C LEU A 110 17.43 -8.14 -20.20
N THR A 111 17.84 -8.09 -21.46
CA THR A 111 18.05 -6.85 -22.21
C THR A 111 16.73 -6.12 -22.44
N LYS A 112 16.80 -4.83 -22.77
CA LYS A 112 15.62 -4.02 -23.11
C LYS A 112 14.83 -4.62 -24.28
N GLU A 113 15.52 -5.22 -25.25
CA GLU A 113 14.89 -5.85 -26.41
C GLU A 113 14.16 -7.14 -26.04
N GLU A 114 14.76 -7.99 -25.19
CA GLU A 114 14.12 -9.22 -24.70
C GLU A 114 12.93 -8.93 -23.78
N LEU A 115 13.04 -7.92 -22.90
CA LEU A 115 11.91 -7.45 -22.11
C LEU A 115 10.77 -6.96 -23.00
N LYS A 116 11.09 -6.23 -24.08
CA LYS A 116 10.09 -5.76 -25.04
C LYS A 116 9.44 -6.91 -25.79
N GLU A 117 10.21 -7.91 -26.24
CA GLU A 117 9.68 -9.10 -26.90
C GLU A 117 8.77 -9.91 -25.96
N ARG A 118 9.18 -10.08 -24.69
CA ARG A 118 8.38 -10.74 -23.66
C ARG A 118 7.08 -9.97 -23.38
N LEU A 119 7.13 -8.64 -23.34
CA LEU A 119 5.95 -7.78 -23.20
C LEU A 119 5.04 -7.86 -24.42
N GLU A 120 5.58 -7.86 -25.64
CA GLU A 120 4.81 -8.03 -26.87
C GLU A 120 4.14 -9.40 -26.94
N LYS A 121 4.85 -10.46 -26.54
CA LYS A 121 4.27 -11.81 -26.40
C LYS A 121 3.13 -11.81 -25.39
N MET A 122 3.31 -11.18 -24.24
CA MET A 122 2.23 -11.03 -23.26
C MET A 122 1.07 -10.18 -23.78
N LYS A 123 1.31 -9.13 -24.55
CA LYS A 123 0.23 -8.33 -25.16
C LYS A 123 -0.58 -9.14 -26.19
N ASN A 124 0.12 -9.95 -26.99
CA ASN A 124 -0.50 -10.76 -28.03
C ASN A 124 -1.14 -12.07 -27.52
N THR A 125 -0.87 -12.45 -26.27
CA THR A 125 -1.56 -13.59 -25.64
C THR A 125 -3.01 -13.20 -25.40
N THR A 126 -3.94 -13.98 -25.95
CA THR A 126 -5.37 -13.68 -25.85
C THR A 126 -5.84 -13.70 -24.39
N PRO A 127 -6.92 -12.96 -24.03
CA PRO A 127 -7.49 -13.03 -22.70
C PRO A 127 -7.84 -14.46 -22.27
N GLU A 128 -8.26 -15.33 -23.20
CA GLU A 128 -8.56 -16.73 -22.95
C GLU A 128 -7.30 -17.55 -22.66
N GLU A 129 -6.22 -17.37 -23.43
CA GLU A 129 -4.92 -18.03 -23.17
C GLU A 129 -4.28 -17.54 -21.87
N LYS A 130 -4.38 -16.23 -21.57
CA LYS A 130 -3.95 -15.67 -20.28
C LYS A 130 -4.76 -16.28 -19.14
N LYS A 131 -6.08 -16.36 -19.30
CA LYS A 131 -6.96 -16.97 -18.31
C LYS A 131 -6.71 -18.47 -18.17
N ALA A 132 -6.36 -19.18 -19.24
CA ALA A 132 -5.99 -20.59 -19.19
C ALA A 132 -4.65 -20.79 -18.48
N ALA A 133 -3.60 -20.05 -18.86
CA ALA A 133 -2.29 -20.11 -18.22
C ALA A 133 -2.33 -19.67 -16.75
N MET A 134 -3.11 -18.64 -16.43
CA MET A 134 -3.38 -18.24 -15.05
C MET A 134 -4.25 -19.27 -14.34
N SER A 135 -5.31 -19.78 -14.94
CA SER A 135 -6.16 -20.83 -14.34
C SER A 135 -5.34 -22.07 -14.02
N GLU A 136 -4.44 -22.50 -14.89
CA GLU A 136 -3.62 -23.69 -14.66
C GLU A 136 -2.62 -23.43 -13.53
N LYS A 137 -2.01 -22.24 -13.49
CA LYS A 137 -1.06 -21.83 -12.45
C LYS A 137 -1.70 -21.44 -11.10
N HIS A 138 -2.96 -21.02 -11.10
CA HIS A 138 -3.71 -20.63 -9.90
C HIS A 138 -4.62 -21.74 -9.38
N LYS A 139 -4.94 -22.76 -10.18
CA LYS A 139 -5.68 -23.94 -9.71
C LYS A 139 -4.82 -24.85 -8.84
N ALA A 140 -3.51 -24.84 -9.02
CA ALA A 140 -2.59 -25.49 -8.11
C ALA A 140 -2.03 -24.44 -7.14
N GLY A 141 -2.72 -24.20 -6.03
CA GLY A 141 -2.12 -23.45 -4.92
C GLY A 141 -0.91 -24.20 -4.37
N LEU A 142 -0.10 -23.58 -3.51
CA LEU A 142 1.04 -24.24 -2.87
C LEU A 142 0.63 -25.60 -2.27
N LEU A 143 -0.51 -25.65 -1.60
CA LEU A 143 -1.07 -26.87 -1.01
C LEU A 143 -1.46 -27.92 -2.06
N SER A 144 -1.99 -27.49 -3.21
CA SER A 144 -2.32 -28.42 -4.29
C SER A 144 -1.06 -29.01 -4.92
N GLU A 145 0.01 -28.23 -5.07
CA GLU A 145 1.29 -28.74 -5.56
C GLU A 145 1.91 -29.74 -4.56
N LEU A 146 1.79 -29.49 -3.26
CA LEU A 146 2.22 -30.42 -2.21
C LEU A 146 1.43 -31.75 -2.25
N VAL A 147 0.12 -31.68 -2.57
CA VAL A 147 -0.71 -32.87 -2.80
C VAL A 147 -0.28 -33.61 -4.07
N ASP A 148 -0.03 -32.89 -5.16
CA ASP A 148 0.42 -33.47 -6.43
C ASP A 148 1.80 -34.15 -6.31
N GLU A 149 2.67 -33.64 -5.43
CA GLU A 149 3.97 -34.23 -5.09
C GLU A 149 3.89 -35.36 -4.04
N GLU A 150 2.67 -35.71 -3.60
CA GLU A 150 2.40 -36.73 -2.59
C GLU A 150 3.07 -36.48 -1.22
N ILE A 151 3.48 -35.23 -0.95
CA ILE A 151 4.05 -34.80 0.35
C ILE A 151 2.96 -34.78 1.42
N ILE A 152 1.76 -34.31 1.04
CA ILE A 152 0.56 -34.34 1.86
C ILE A 152 -0.63 -34.93 1.09
N THR A 153 -1.63 -35.35 1.83
CA THR A 153 -2.94 -35.74 1.32
C THR A 153 -3.84 -34.53 1.15
N GLN A 154 -4.93 -34.68 0.38
CA GLN A 154 -5.92 -33.61 0.22
C GLN A 154 -6.58 -33.23 1.57
N GLU A 155 -6.79 -34.19 2.46
CA GLU A 155 -7.39 -33.93 3.79
C GLU A 155 -6.45 -33.08 4.66
N GLU A 156 -5.14 -33.35 4.63
CA GLU A 156 -4.13 -32.53 5.28
C GLU A 156 -4.02 -31.13 4.66
N ALA A 157 -4.11 -31.02 3.33
CA ALA A 157 -4.12 -29.73 2.63
C ALA A 157 -5.32 -28.87 3.05
N ASP A 158 -6.52 -29.46 3.11
CA ASP A 158 -7.73 -28.77 3.55
C ASP A 158 -7.59 -28.31 5.02
N ALA A 159 -7.01 -29.16 5.89
CA ALA A 159 -6.74 -28.82 7.29
C ALA A 159 -5.73 -27.66 7.45
N ILE A 160 -4.65 -27.66 6.65
CA ILE A 160 -3.69 -26.55 6.61
C ILE A 160 -4.39 -25.26 6.18
N GLN A 161 -5.23 -25.33 5.14
CA GLN A 161 -5.95 -24.15 4.67
C GLN A 161 -6.91 -23.60 5.72
N GLU A 162 -7.70 -24.46 6.37
CA GLU A 162 -8.63 -24.07 7.43
C GLU A 162 -7.92 -23.37 8.59
N LYS A 163 -6.83 -23.96 9.10
CA LYS A 163 -6.02 -23.36 10.18
C LYS A 163 -5.35 -22.04 9.77
N LEU A 164 -4.90 -21.93 8.52
CA LEU A 164 -4.33 -20.68 8.01
C LEU A 164 -5.39 -19.57 7.93
N GLU A 165 -6.61 -19.91 7.50
CA GLU A 165 -7.76 -18.99 7.50
C GLU A 165 -8.13 -18.56 8.92
N GLU A 166 -8.12 -19.47 9.89
CA GLU A 166 -8.32 -19.18 11.33
C GLU A 166 -7.27 -18.19 11.85
N LYS A 167 -5.97 -18.45 11.66
CA LYS A 167 -4.91 -17.51 12.12
C LYS A 167 -4.96 -16.16 11.43
N MET A 168 -5.34 -16.12 10.16
CA MET A 168 -5.55 -14.84 9.46
C MET A 168 -6.75 -14.07 10.03
N ALA A 169 -7.82 -14.77 10.45
CA ALA A 169 -8.97 -14.15 11.09
C ALA A 169 -8.58 -13.57 12.47
N ASP A 170 -7.88 -14.33 13.29
CA ASP A 170 -7.36 -13.87 14.59
C ASP A 170 -6.45 -12.66 14.43
N GLN A 171 -5.53 -12.70 13.45
CA GLN A 171 -4.65 -11.57 13.16
C GLN A 171 -5.43 -10.35 12.65
N GLN A 172 -6.50 -10.56 11.88
CA GLN A 172 -7.37 -9.47 11.44
C GLN A 172 -8.10 -8.82 12.61
N GLU A 173 -8.58 -9.61 13.57
CA GLU A 173 -9.21 -9.13 14.81
C GLU A 173 -8.21 -8.34 15.66
N GLU A 174 -7.01 -8.88 15.92
CA GLU A 174 -5.95 -8.18 16.65
C GLU A 174 -5.57 -6.83 15.97
N MET A 175 -5.48 -6.84 14.63
CA MET A 175 -5.21 -5.61 13.87
C MET A 175 -6.40 -4.64 13.85
N ALA A 176 -7.63 -5.13 14.02
CA ALA A 176 -8.82 -4.29 14.16
C ALA A 176 -8.82 -3.61 15.54
N GLU A 177 -8.54 -4.36 16.61
CA GLU A 177 -8.40 -3.81 17.96
C GLU A 177 -7.29 -2.75 18.03
N LYS A 178 -6.10 -3.03 17.47
CA LYS A 178 -5.02 -2.05 17.39
C LYS A 178 -5.40 -0.80 16.61
N ARG A 179 -6.17 -0.95 15.52
CA ARG A 179 -6.67 0.20 14.75
C ARG A 179 -7.66 1.03 15.54
N GLN A 180 -8.52 0.38 16.33
CA GLN A 180 -9.43 1.07 17.22
C GLN A 180 -8.64 1.82 18.31
N GLU A 181 -7.69 1.18 18.98
CA GLU A 181 -6.84 1.81 20.01
C GLU A 181 -6.09 3.03 19.47
N MET A 182 -5.45 2.92 18.30
CA MET A 182 -4.79 4.06 17.64
C MET A 182 -5.77 5.18 17.27
N THR A 183 -7.02 4.84 16.93
CA THR A 183 -8.05 5.82 16.59
C THR A 183 -8.54 6.55 17.85
N GLU A 184 -8.77 5.82 18.94
CA GLU A 184 -9.11 6.40 20.25
C GLU A 184 -7.99 7.33 20.75
N GLU A 185 -6.73 6.89 20.70
CA GLU A 185 -5.58 7.71 21.09
C GLU A 185 -5.49 9.00 20.27
N ARG A 186 -5.74 8.90 18.96
CA ARG A 186 -5.74 10.08 18.07
C ARG A 186 -6.82 11.09 18.44
N PHE A 187 -8.02 10.64 18.80
CA PHE A 187 -9.08 11.55 19.25
C PHE A 187 -8.82 12.11 20.65
N ASP A 188 -8.26 11.30 21.57
CA ASP A 188 -7.81 11.79 22.88
C ASP A 188 -6.77 12.93 22.70
N GLN A 189 -5.83 12.82 21.73
CA GLN A 189 -4.89 13.90 21.40
C GLN A 189 -5.58 15.17 20.88
N LEU A 190 -6.59 15.03 20.02
CA LEU A 190 -7.36 16.18 19.50
C LEU A 190 -8.17 16.88 20.61
N VAL A 191 -8.62 16.13 21.62
CA VAL A 191 -9.27 16.67 22.82
C VAL A 191 -8.25 17.41 23.70
N ASP A 192 -7.07 16.84 23.91
CA ASP A 192 -5.99 17.46 24.69
C ASP A 192 -5.52 18.79 24.07
N GLU A 193 -5.53 18.90 22.74
CA GLU A 193 -5.25 20.13 21.99
C GLU A 193 -6.43 21.10 21.90
N GLU A 194 -7.55 20.78 22.57
CA GLU A 194 -8.79 21.57 22.60
C GLU A 194 -9.40 21.81 21.20
N ILE A 195 -9.08 20.96 20.21
CA ILE A 195 -9.62 21.05 18.84
C ILE A 195 -11.07 20.57 18.80
N ILE A 196 -11.38 19.53 19.58
CA ILE A 196 -12.74 19.00 19.76
C ILE A 196 -13.00 18.73 21.24
N SER A 197 -14.27 18.59 21.62
CA SER A 197 -14.67 18.17 22.97
C SER A 197 -14.67 16.65 23.14
N GLU A 198 -14.63 16.17 24.40
CA GLU A 198 -14.71 14.74 24.73
C GLU A 198 -15.99 14.09 24.15
N ASP A 199 -17.13 14.78 24.21
CA ASP A 199 -18.40 14.29 23.65
C ASP A 199 -18.33 14.15 22.11
N GLN A 200 -17.62 15.04 21.42
CA GLN A 200 -17.43 14.97 19.96
C GLN A 200 -16.44 13.86 19.59
N ALA A 201 -15.38 13.67 20.37
CA ALA A 201 -14.45 12.56 20.19
C ALA A 201 -15.16 11.20 20.29
N ASP A 202 -15.99 11.01 21.32
CA ASP A 202 -16.79 9.80 21.49
C ASP A 202 -17.73 9.57 20.29
N ALA A 203 -18.43 10.61 19.83
CA ALA A 203 -19.32 10.52 18.66
C ALA A 203 -18.56 10.21 17.35
N LEU A 204 -17.34 10.72 17.18
CA LEU A 204 -16.48 10.40 16.04
C LEU A 204 -16.00 8.94 16.09
N ILE A 205 -15.69 8.41 17.28
CA ILE A 205 -15.34 6.99 17.46
C ILE A 205 -16.52 6.10 17.07
N ASP A 206 -17.74 6.43 17.51
CA ASP A 206 -18.95 5.70 17.16
C ASP A 206 -19.21 5.72 15.64
N LEU A 207 -19.09 6.90 15.01
CA LEU A 207 -19.22 7.04 13.56
C LEU A 207 -18.17 6.19 12.82
N TRP A 208 -16.92 6.17 13.31
CA TRP A 208 -15.85 5.37 12.72
C TRP A 208 -16.15 3.87 12.81
N ALA A 209 -16.63 3.40 13.98
CA ALA A 209 -17.00 2.00 14.18
C ALA A 209 -18.13 1.57 13.23
N GLN A 210 -19.16 2.41 13.05
CA GLN A 210 -20.22 2.18 12.07
C GLN A 210 -19.66 2.05 10.65
N LYS A 211 -18.74 2.94 10.25
CA LYS A 211 -18.13 2.89 8.91
C LYS A 211 -17.27 1.66 8.68
N GLU A 212 -16.58 1.19 9.71
CA GLU A 212 -15.81 -0.04 9.61
C GLU A 212 -16.74 -1.25 9.45
N GLU A 213 -17.86 -1.32 10.18
CA GLU A 213 -18.88 -2.37 10.02
C GLU A 213 -19.51 -2.36 8.61
N GLU A 214 -19.87 -1.18 8.09
CA GLU A 214 -20.36 -1.01 6.71
C GLU A 214 -19.33 -1.51 5.69
N ARG A 215 -18.05 -1.24 5.93
CA ARG A 215 -16.96 -1.65 5.03
C ARG A 215 -16.70 -3.16 5.10
N MET A 216 -16.79 -3.76 6.28
CA MET A 216 -16.70 -5.21 6.49
C MET A 216 -17.85 -5.94 5.81
N THR A 217 -19.08 -5.47 5.98
CA THR A 217 -20.26 -6.01 5.29
C THR A 217 -20.10 -5.93 3.76
N GLN A 218 -19.66 -4.77 3.24
CA GLN A 218 -19.38 -4.63 1.81
C GLN A 218 -18.23 -5.53 1.34
N ALA A 219 -17.25 -5.81 2.19
CA ALA A 219 -16.17 -6.72 1.87
C ALA A 219 -16.68 -8.16 1.78
N GLU A 220 -17.59 -8.57 2.66
CA GLU A 220 -18.26 -9.87 2.62
C GLU A 220 -19.14 -10.04 1.37
N GLU A 221 -19.99 -9.06 1.06
CA GLU A 221 -20.77 -9.06 -0.19
C GLU A 221 -19.87 -9.20 -1.43
N ARG A 222 -18.68 -8.59 -1.39
CA ARG A 222 -17.69 -8.70 -2.47
C ARG A 222 -17.05 -10.08 -2.60
N LYS A 223 -17.01 -10.88 -1.53
CA LYS A 223 -16.44 -12.24 -1.61
C LYS A 223 -17.25 -13.10 -2.57
N ASP A 224 -18.57 -13.02 -2.48
CA ASP A 224 -19.50 -13.83 -3.29
C ASP A 224 -19.72 -13.28 -4.70
N MET A 225 -19.40 -12.00 -4.94
CA MET A 225 -19.57 -11.40 -6.26
C MET A 225 -18.56 -11.93 -7.28
N THR A 226 -19.07 -12.23 -8.48
CA THR A 226 -18.28 -12.51 -9.69
C THR A 226 -17.48 -11.28 -10.15
N ALA A 227 -16.50 -11.49 -11.02
CA ALA A 227 -15.71 -10.39 -11.57
C ALA A 227 -16.55 -9.38 -12.39
N GLU A 228 -17.68 -9.80 -12.96
CA GLU A 228 -18.60 -8.92 -13.68
C GLU A 228 -19.47 -8.11 -12.71
N GLU A 229 -20.02 -8.73 -11.67
CA GLU A 229 -20.77 -8.04 -10.61
C GLU A 229 -19.89 -7.04 -9.84
N ARG A 230 -18.63 -7.40 -9.56
CA ARG A 230 -17.67 -6.46 -8.96
C ARG A 230 -17.41 -5.26 -9.87
N LYS A 231 -17.31 -5.47 -11.19
CA LYS A 231 -17.12 -4.38 -12.16
C LYS A 231 -18.35 -3.49 -12.23
N GLU A 232 -19.54 -4.07 -12.21
CA GLU A 232 -20.81 -3.34 -12.23
C GLU A 232 -21.02 -2.54 -10.94
N ALA A 233 -20.79 -3.13 -9.77
CA ALA A 233 -20.85 -2.44 -8.47
C ALA A 233 -19.86 -1.27 -8.37
N VAL A 234 -18.67 -1.42 -8.97
CA VAL A 234 -17.69 -0.32 -9.06
C VAL A 234 -18.13 0.73 -10.08
N ALA A 235 -18.72 0.34 -11.21
CA ALA A 235 -19.19 1.26 -12.25
C ALA A 235 -20.40 2.08 -11.80
N GLU A 236 -21.33 1.49 -11.03
CA GLU A 236 -22.48 2.18 -10.44
C GLU A 236 -22.02 3.23 -9.41
N LYS A 237 -21.04 2.86 -8.56
CA LYS A 237 -20.33 3.83 -7.70
C LYS A 237 -19.52 4.86 -8.50
N LYS A 238 -19.13 4.54 -9.74
CA LYS A 238 -18.46 5.47 -10.66
C LYS A 238 -19.44 6.44 -11.33
N THR A 239 -20.71 6.08 -11.56
CA THR A 239 -21.71 7.00 -12.14
C THR A 239 -22.28 7.99 -11.12
N LEU A 240 -22.17 7.70 -9.83
CA LEU A 240 -22.25 8.72 -8.78
C LEU A 240 -21.09 9.73 -8.85
N LYS A 241 -20.06 9.48 -9.69
CA LYS A 241 -18.87 10.34 -9.76
C LYS A 241 -18.98 11.58 -10.63
N ASP A 242 -20.04 11.74 -11.40
CA ASP A 242 -20.29 13.06 -12.01
C ASP A 242 -20.75 14.09 -10.96
N GLY A 243 -20.88 13.66 -9.69
CA GLY A 243 -20.84 14.50 -8.47
C GLY A 243 -19.57 14.37 -7.60
N PHE A 244 -18.64 13.43 -7.87
CA PHE A 244 -17.49 13.07 -6.98
C PHE A 244 -16.46 14.16 -6.74
N LEU A 245 -16.43 15.15 -7.63
CA LEU A 245 -15.51 16.29 -7.52
C LEU A 245 -16.11 17.41 -6.68
N LYS A 246 -17.38 17.29 -6.26
CA LYS A 246 -17.85 18.00 -5.07
C LYS A 246 -17.33 17.22 -3.87
N LYS A 247 -16.61 17.91 -3.00
CA LYS A 247 -16.81 18.07 -1.54
C LYS A 247 -17.68 17.05 -0.76
N ASP A 248 -17.89 15.85 -1.25
CA ASP A 248 -18.74 14.82 -0.66
C ASP A 248 -17.84 13.86 0.13
N GLY A 249 -17.72 14.16 1.43
CA GLY A 249 -17.87 13.13 2.43
C GLY A 249 -16.67 12.23 2.74
N GLY A 250 -15.43 12.75 2.79
CA GLY A 250 -14.44 12.07 3.64
C GLY A 250 -14.98 11.94 5.07
N PHE A 251 -14.43 11.04 5.90
CA PHE A 251 -14.92 10.81 7.28
C PHE A 251 -15.27 12.11 8.04
N LEU A 252 -14.41 13.13 7.96
CA LEU A 252 -14.65 14.43 8.60
C LEU A 252 -15.78 15.25 7.95
N ALA A 253 -15.98 15.15 6.64
CA ALA A 253 -17.09 15.83 5.97
C ALA A 253 -18.43 15.17 6.33
N GLU A 254 -18.46 13.84 6.48
CA GLU A 254 -19.64 13.14 6.99
C GLU A 254 -19.91 13.49 8.45
N ALA A 255 -18.87 13.59 9.28
CA ALA A 255 -19.02 14.06 10.66
C ALA A 255 -19.55 15.51 10.74
N VAL A 256 -19.23 16.37 9.77
CA VAL A 256 -19.82 17.71 9.64
C VAL A 256 -21.28 17.63 9.21
N ASP A 257 -21.61 16.78 8.23
CA ASP A 257 -22.98 16.58 7.75
C ASP A 257 -23.90 16.00 8.84
N GLU A 258 -23.36 15.16 9.73
CA GLU A 258 -24.03 14.63 10.92
C GLU A 258 -24.05 15.60 12.11
N GLU A 259 -23.52 16.81 11.94
CA GLU A 259 -23.41 17.85 12.97
C GLU A 259 -22.63 17.41 14.23
N ILE A 260 -21.76 16.39 14.10
CA ILE A 260 -20.87 15.93 15.18
C ILE A 260 -19.78 16.97 15.42
N ILE A 261 -19.20 17.48 14.33
CA ILE A 261 -18.22 18.57 14.35
C ILE A 261 -18.64 19.69 13.41
N THR A 262 -18.09 20.87 13.63
CA THR A 262 -18.22 22.01 12.73
C THR A 262 -17.19 21.92 11.60
N GLN A 263 -17.42 22.67 10.51
CA GLN A 263 -16.44 22.77 9.42
C GLN A 263 -15.09 23.34 9.90
N GLU A 264 -15.11 24.26 10.87
CA GLU A 264 -13.89 24.86 11.43
C GLU A 264 -13.06 23.83 12.21
N GLU A 265 -13.71 23.00 13.04
CA GLU A 265 -13.06 21.88 13.73
C GLU A 265 -12.55 20.83 12.73
N ALA A 266 -13.31 20.51 11.68
CA ALA A 266 -12.87 19.60 10.63
C ALA A 266 -11.61 20.10 9.90
N ASP A 267 -11.53 21.40 9.60
CA ASP A 267 -10.36 22.02 8.99
C ASP A 267 -9.16 22.01 9.96
N ALA A 268 -9.40 22.29 11.25
CA ALA A 268 -8.37 22.24 12.30
C ALA A 268 -7.80 20.84 12.51
N ILE A 269 -8.66 19.79 12.52
CA ILE A 269 -8.21 18.39 12.57
C ILE A 269 -7.30 18.09 11.37
N GLN A 270 -7.68 18.50 10.15
CA GLN A 270 -6.85 18.26 8.97
C GLN A 270 -5.48 18.93 9.06
N GLU A 271 -5.43 20.15 9.59
CA GLU A 271 -4.17 20.87 9.80
C GLU A 271 -3.30 20.18 10.86
N TYR A 272 -3.90 19.80 12.00
CA TYR A 272 -3.21 19.06 13.06
C TYR A 272 -2.61 17.75 12.54
N GLU A 273 -3.40 16.95 11.83
CA GLU A 273 -2.94 15.68 11.27
C GLU A 273 -1.85 15.85 10.20
N ALA A 274 -1.93 16.93 9.42
CA ALA A 274 -0.90 17.24 8.43
C ALA A 274 0.41 17.61 9.11
N ALA A 275 0.37 18.40 10.18
CA ALA A 275 1.53 18.77 10.98
C ALA A 275 2.15 17.56 11.70
N ALA A 276 1.32 16.71 12.33
CA ALA A 276 1.78 15.49 12.98
C ALA A 276 2.50 14.55 12.00
N ARG A 277 1.92 14.34 10.81
CA ARG A 277 2.54 13.53 9.75
C ARG A 277 3.84 14.15 9.22
N GLU A 278 3.93 15.48 9.16
CA GLU A 278 5.16 16.16 8.76
C GLU A 278 6.27 15.94 9.79
N ALA A 279 5.96 16.03 11.08
CA ALA A 279 6.90 15.75 12.16
C ALA A 279 7.37 14.28 12.14
N GLU A 280 6.46 13.31 11.99
CA GLU A 280 6.82 11.89 11.87
C GLU A 280 7.73 11.63 10.65
N ARG A 281 7.43 12.30 9.53
CA ARG A 281 8.25 12.19 8.31
C ARG A 281 9.65 12.76 8.52
N GLU A 282 9.77 13.88 9.24
CA GLU A 282 11.04 14.50 9.58
C GLU A 282 11.86 13.58 10.49
N GLU A 283 11.27 13.02 11.55
CA GLU A 283 11.95 12.08 12.44
C GLU A 283 12.41 10.80 11.70
N ALA A 284 11.54 10.25 10.84
CA ALA A 284 11.90 9.09 10.03
C ALA A 284 13.03 9.41 9.04
N MET A 285 13.07 10.62 8.50
CA MET A 285 14.13 11.08 7.60
C MET A 285 15.44 11.29 8.36
N ASP A 286 15.39 11.83 9.58
CA ASP A 286 16.54 11.99 10.45
C ASP A 286 17.18 10.65 10.79
N ALA A 287 16.37 9.67 11.20
CA ALA A 287 16.84 8.31 11.48
C ALA A 287 17.49 7.67 10.24
N GLN A 288 16.96 7.92 9.03
CA GLN A 288 17.56 7.47 7.79
C GLN A 288 18.91 8.12 7.52
N PHE A 289 19.04 9.43 7.74
CA PHE A 289 20.32 10.12 7.57
C PHE A 289 21.37 9.68 8.58
N GLU A 290 20.99 9.48 9.84
CA GLU A 290 21.87 8.93 10.88
C GLU A 290 22.43 7.57 10.46
N GLN A 291 21.58 6.69 9.92
CA GLN A 291 22.00 5.39 9.41
C GLN A 291 23.01 5.50 8.24
N LEU A 292 22.83 6.47 7.34
CA LEU A 292 23.75 6.67 6.21
C LEU A 292 25.12 7.22 6.66
N VAL A 293 25.13 8.03 7.72
CA VAL A 293 26.35 8.51 8.37
C VAL A 293 27.06 7.36 9.07
N GLU A 294 26.33 6.53 9.82
CA GLU A 294 26.88 5.35 10.51
C GLU A 294 27.47 4.33 9.51
N ASP A 295 26.79 4.11 8.38
CA ASP A 295 27.28 3.27 7.28
C ASP A 295 28.48 3.89 6.54
N GLY A 296 28.85 5.13 6.84
CA GLY A 296 29.94 5.87 6.21
C GLY A 296 29.69 6.23 4.75
N ILE A 297 28.42 6.24 4.33
CA ILE A 297 28.02 6.59 2.96
C ILE A 297 28.12 8.11 2.79
N ILE A 298 27.68 8.89 3.77
CA ILE A 298 27.78 10.36 3.80
C ILE A 298 28.46 10.82 5.08
N SER A 299 28.96 12.06 5.12
CA SER A 299 29.41 12.69 6.37
C SER A 299 28.25 13.41 7.09
N GLU A 300 28.45 13.75 8.36
CA GLU A 300 27.51 14.59 9.13
C GLU A 300 27.22 15.92 8.41
N ASP A 301 28.27 16.63 7.95
CA ASP A 301 28.11 17.87 7.18
C ASP A 301 27.25 17.68 5.91
N GLN A 302 27.41 16.56 5.19
CA GLN A 302 26.61 16.27 4.00
C GLN A 302 25.16 15.96 4.38
N ALA A 303 24.92 15.28 5.50
CA ALA A 303 23.57 15.03 5.99
C ALA A 303 22.83 16.34 6.31
N ASP A 304 23.51 17.29 6.97
CA ASP A 304 22.95 18.61 7.27
C ASP A 304 22.65 19.41 5.99
N GLU A 305 23.55 19.40 5.00
CA GLU A 305 23.33 20.03 3.70
C GLU A 305 22.15 19.39 2.94
N MET A 306 22.03 18.05 2.98
CA MET A 306 20.91 17.34 2.37
C MET A 306 19.57 17.69 3.05
N LYS A 307 19.54 17.79 4.39
CA LYS A 307 18.33 18.21 5.13
C LYS A 307 17.90 19.62 4.73
N ALA A 308 18.84 20.56 4.68
CA ALA A 308 18.58 21.93 4.24
C ALA A 308 18.02 21.96 2.81
N PHE A 309 18.65 21.22 1.89
CA PHE A 309 18.19 21.12 0.51
C PHE A 309 16.76 20.56 0.40
N LEU A 310 16.42 19.52 1.18
CA LEU A 310 15.08 18.94 1.19
C LEU A 310 14.04 19.90 1.78
N ALA A 311 14.38 20.68 2.81
CA ALA A 311 13.52 21.70 3.37
C ALA A 311 13.20 22.78 2.33
N ASP A 312 14.20 23.28 1.61
CA ASP A 312 14.02 24.25 0.53
C ASP A 312 13.12 23.70 -0.58
N LYS A 313 13.29 22.43 -0.97
CA LYS A 313 12.43 21.77 -1.96
C LYS A 313 11.00 21.58 -1.47
N ALA A 314 10.80 21.34 -0.17
CA ALA A 314 9.46 21.27 0.42
C ALA A 314 8.75 22.63 0.38
N GLU A 315 9.46 23.73 0.63
CA GLU A 315 8.92 25.09 0.49
C GLU A 315 8.56 25.43 -0.96
N GLU A 316 9.42 25.09 -1.93
CA GLU A 316 9.12 25.26 -3.36
C GLU A 316 7.87 24.48 -3.77
N GLN A 317 7.74 23.23 -3.31
CA GLN A 317 6.56 22.39 -3.55
C GLN A 317 5.30 23.00 -2.92
N LYS A 318 5.40 23.52 -1.69
CA LYS A 318 4.28 24.16 -0.99
C LYS A 318 3.79 25.40 -1.73
N ALA A 319 4.69 26.29 -2.13
CA ALA A 319 4.36 27.48 -2.92
C ALA A 319 3.72 27.10 -4.26
N ARG A 320 4.27 26.09 -4.95
CA ARG A 320 3.68 25.55 -6.19
C ARG A 320 2.27 25.00 -5.98
N MET A 321 2.02 24.29 -4.88
CA MET A 321 0.70 23.77 -4.54
C MET A 321 -0.29 24.89 -4.22
N GLU A 322 0.14 25.96 -3.57
CA GLU A 322 -0.69 27.15 -3.33
C GLU A 322 -1.07 27.86 -4.62
N GLU A 323 -0.13 27.97 -5.57
CA GLU A 323 -0.42 28.51 -6.90
C GLU A 323 -1.48 27.66 -7.62
N LEU A 324 -1.30 26.33 -7.61
CA LEU A 324 -2.22 25.37 -8.22
C LEU A 324 -3.64 25.40 -7.63
N LYS A 325 -3.78 25.68 -6.33
CA LYS A 325 -5.11 25.79 -5.68
C LYS A 325 -5.94 26.93 -6.25
N ASN A 326 -5.28 28.00 -6.71
CA ASN A 326 -5.95 29.20 -7.23
C ASN A 326 -6.21 29.14 -8.74
N MET A 327 -5.67 28.15 -9.45
CA MET A 327 -5.84 27.97 -10.89
C MET A 327 -7.15 27.25 -11.26
N THR A 328 -7.72 27.59 -12.43
CA THR A 328 -8.82 26.81 -13.02
C THR A 328 -8.38 25.40 -13.43
N GLU A 329 -9.32 24.55 -13.81
CA GLU A 329 -9.00 23.20 -14.28
C GLU A 329 -8.20 23.24 -15.59
N GLU A 330 -8.55 24.12 -16.52
CA GLU A 330 -7.83 24.31 -17.78
C GLU A 330 -6.42 24.88 -17.56
N GLU A 331 -6.28 25.83 -16.62
CA GLU A 331 -4.98 26.39 -16.25
C GLU A 331 -4.08 25.35 -15.59
N ARG A 332 -4.63 24.51 -14.70
CA ARG A 332 -3.89 23.38 -14.12
C ARG A 332 -3.46 22.37 -15.18
N GLN A 333 -4.36 22.03 -16.12
CA GLN A 333 -4.04 21.15 -17.24
C GLN A 333 -2.85 21.69 -18.04
N ALA A 334 -2.91 22.94 -18.47
CA ALA A 334 -1.84 23.59 -19.20
C ALA A 334 -0.52 23.60 -18.40
N PHE A 335 -0.59 23.95 -17.11
CA PHE A 335 0.56 23.95 -16.22
C PHE A 335 1.22 22.57 -16.11
N PHE A 336 0.44 21.50 -15.97
CA PHE A 336 0.98 20.15 -15.94
C PHE A 336 1.54 19.73 -17.29
N GLU A 337 0.89 20.08 -18.42
CA GLU A 337 1.39 19.80 -19.76
C GLU A 337 2.76 20.44 -20.03
N GLU A 338 2.93 21.70 -19.61
CA GLU A 338 4.19 22.44 -19.75
C GLU A 338 5.29 21.88 -18.84
N ASN A 339 4.94 21.29 -17.71
CA ASN A 339 5.89 20.79 -16.71
C ASN A 339 6.04 19.25 -16.67
N LYS A 340 5.45 18.51 -17.64
CA LYS A 340 5.49 17.04 -17.73
C LYS A 340 6.90 16.44 -17.83
N THR A 341 7.90 17.21 -18.27
CA THR A 341 9.25 16.71 -18.59
C THR A 341 10.35 17.11 -17.61
N LYS A 342 10.03 17.83 -16.52
CA LYS A 342 11.02 18.37 -15.56
C LYS A 342 11.18 17.54 -14.29
N GLY A 343 10.85 16.25 -14.33
CA GLY A 343 11.05 15.34 -13.20
C GLY A 343 12.54 15.03 -13.02
N VAL A 344 13.32 16.00 -12.54
CA VAL A 344 14.70 15.73 -12.12
C VAL A 344 14.64 15.04 -10.76
N ASN A 345 15.37 13.95 -10.60
CA ASN A 345 15.46 13.26 -9.32
C ASN A 345 16.13 14.20 -8.30
N VAL A 346 15.58 14.25 -7.09
CA VAL A 346 16.11 15.06 -5.99
C VAL A 346 17.58 14.73 -5.71
N LEU A 347 17.99 13.46 -5.82
CA LEU A 347 19.38 13.05 -5.64
C LEU A 347 20.29 13.55 -6.78
N ASP A 348 19.79 13.56 -8.02
CA ASP A 348 20.57 14.09 -9.16
C ASP A 348 20.83 15.59 -8.97
N GLN A 349 19.85 16.34 -8.44
CA GLN A 349 20.04 17.75 -8.11
C GLN A 349 21.07 17.97 -6.98
N MET A 350 21.06 17.10 -5.96
CA MET A 350 22.07 17.17 -4.89
C MET A 350 23.48 16.84 -5.41
N VAL A 351 23.60 15.98 -6.42
CA VAL A 351 24.88 15.71 -7.11
C VAL A 351 25.32 16.93 -7.92
N ASP A 352 24.40 17.54 -8.68
CA ASP A 352 24.68 18.74 -9.46
C ASP A 352 25.12 19.93 -8.58
N GLU A 353 24.54 20.06 -7.39
CA GLU A 353 24.94 21.08 -6.39
C GLU A 353 26.21 20.72 -5.61
N GLY A 354 26.72 19.50 -5.77
CA GLY A 354 27.96 19.03 -5.15
C GLY A 354 27.82 18.67 -3.67
N ILE A 355 26.59 18.51 -3.18
CA ILE A 355 26.30 18.09 -1.79
C ILE A 355 26.75 16.63 -1.60
N ILE A 356 26.47 15.78 -2.59
CA ILE A 356 26.90 14.37 -2.62
C ILE A 356 27.55 14.03 -3.96
N SER A 357 28.33 12.95 -3.98
CA SER A 357 28.83 12.36 -5.22
C SER A 357 27.80 11.40 -5.85
N GLN A 358 27.97 11.11 -7.14
CA GLN A 358 27.12 10.13 -7.82
C GLN A 358 27.17 8.74 -7.16
N ASP A 359 28.35 8.31 -6.70
CA ASP A 359 28.51 7.02 -6.01
C ASP A 359 27.75 6.98 -4.67
N GLN A 360 27.67 8.12 -3.97
CA GLN A 360 26.85 8.26 -2.76
C GLN A 360 25.37 8.24 -3.09
N ALA A 361 24.93 8.95 -4.14
CA ALA A 361 23.54 8.94 -4.60
C ALA A 361 23.06 7.52 -4.99
N ASP A 362 23.91 6.74 -5.64
CA ASP A 362 23.62 5.35 -6.01
C ASP A 362 23.50 4.43 -4.78
N GLN A 363 24.37 4.60 -3.78
CA GLN A 363 24.30 3.86 -2.52
C GLN A 363 23.08 4.25 -1.69
N ILE A 364 22.77 5.55 -1.63
CA ILE A 364 21.57 6.08 -0.99
C ILE A 364 20.32 5.48 -1.64
N THR A 365 20.26 5.43 -2.97
CA THR A 365 19.12 4.85 -3.70
C THR A 365 18.90 3.37 -3.34
N LEU A 366 19.98 2.63 -3.08
CA LEU A 366 19.90 1.22 -2.69
C LEU A 366 19.40 1.04 -1.24
N LYS A 367 19.77 1.96 -0.35
CA LYS A 367 19.48 1.91 1.10
C LYS A 367 18.14 2.55 1.47
N MET A 368 17.75 3.60 0.75
CA MET A 368 16.49 4.31 0.89
C MET A 368 15.63 4.03 -0.34
N PRO A 369 14.93 2.89 -0.41
CA PRO A 369 14.02 2.62 -1.52
C PRO A 369 12.89 3.64 -1.49
N GLY A 370 12.99 4.66 -2.35
CA GLY A 370 11.89 5.57 -2.61
C GLY A 370 10.66 4.81 -3.11
N PRO A 371 9.46 5.42 -3.08
CA PRO A 371 8.30 4.85 -3.77
C PRO A 371 8.72 4.60 -5.22
N ALA A 372 8.69 3.34 -5.66
CA ALA A 372 9.24 2.95 -6.95
C ALA A 372 8.56 3.72 -8.08
N HIS A 373 9.19 4.81 -8.52
CA HIS A 373 8.90 5.42 -9.80
C HIS A 373 9.44 4.46 -10.85
N PHE A 374 8.58 3.54 -11.28
CA PHE A 374 8.73 2.82 -12.54
C PHE A 374 8.82 3.87 -13.66
N GLY A 375 10.04 4.26 -14.04
CA GLY A 375 10.25 5.19 -15.13
C GLY A 375 11.60 5.90 -15.12
N GLN A 376 12.59 5.27 -15.78
CA GLN A 376 13.65 5.94 -16.55
C GLN A 376 14.74 6.73 -15.79
N ARG A 377 15.81 6.02 -15.40
CA ARG A 377 17.20 6.52 -15.64
C ARG A 377 17.44 6.54 -17.16
N ASN A 378 17.05 7.61 -17.83
CA ASN A 378 17.52 7.91 -19.18
C ASN A 378 18.15 9.30 -19.14
N GLY A 379 19.48 9.35 -19.08
CA GLY A 379 20.21 10.60 -19.11
C GLY A 379 21.61 10.46 -18.54
N ALA A 380 22.43 9.57 -19.12
CA ALA A 380 23.86 9.73 -18.99
C ALA A 380 24.21 11.05 -19.69
N SER A 381 24.34 12.13 -18.90
CA SER A 381 24.98 13.36 -19.31
C SER A 381 26.43 13.00 -19.66
N GLN A 382 26.70 12.74 -20.93
CA GLN A 382 28.07 12.71 -21.43
C GLN A 382 28.66 14.11 -21.18
N PRO A 383 29.86 14.22 -20.60
CA PRO A 383 30.54 15.51 -20.51
C PRO A 383 30.83 15.98 -21.94
N GLU A 384 30.33 17.17 -22.29
CA GLU A 384 30.74 17.87 -23.51
C GLU A 384 32.25 18.17 -23.40
N GLU A 385 33.05 17.40 -24.13
CA GLU A 385 34.42 17.80 -24.45
C GLU A 385 34.37 19.09 -25.26
N GLN A 386 34.88 20.17 -24.67
CA GLN A 386 35.15 21.43 -25.37
C GLN A 386 36.37 21.25 -26.26
N GLU A 387 36.22 21.42 -27.58
CA GLU A 387 37.32 21.72 -28.52
C GLU A 387 37.49 23.23 -28.73
#